data_AF-A0A939AZV7-F1
#
_entry.id   AF-A0A939AZV7-F1
#
_cell.length_a   1.000
_cell.length_b   1.000
_cell.length_c   1.000
_cell.angle_alpha   90.00
_cell.angle_beta   90.00
_cell.angle_gamma   90.00
#
_symmetry.space_group_name_H-M   'P 1'
#
loop_
_entity.id
_entity.type
_entity.pdbx_description
1 polymer ?
#
loop_
_entity_poly.entity_id
_entity_poly.type
_entity_poly.pdbx_seq_one_letter_code
_entity_poly.pdbx_strand_id
1 'polypeptide(L)'
;MLPADLRQAEVEALAAVQAALASQSKGLWTVEFRFEGLRILPVALRLLAALTPQQPEARLLFPDAGATALAKRDAPDQAAQLLGLGDLLRLQQADGGSEGLVLLAAPTPADYEEVESLCAQHRGSLVMINGRLEDAAIGIGTVARERRKGFLAEWQSAYGLIPTAEGALRRAYPGDWQLYRRDPDGYRSVCSFEQRPDREKQLEALEEAAR
;
A
#
# COMPACT_ATOMS: atom_id res chain seq x y z
N MET A 1 -20.70 1.07 -0.41
CA MET A 1 -20.77 0.16 0.75
C MET A 1 -19.37 -0.35 1.04
N LEU A 2 -19.06 -0.65 2.30
CA LEU A 2 -17.79 -1.28 2.66
C LEU A 2 -17.81 -2.77 2.32
N PRO A 3 -16.66 -3.40 2.01
CA PRO A 3 -16.58 -4.84 1.84
C PRO A 3 -16.95 -5.56 3.16
N ALA A 4 -17.68 -6.67 3.05
CA ALA A 4 -18.18 -7.37 4.24
C ALA A 4 -17.09 -8.16 4.97
N ASP A 5 -16.00 -8.51 4.28
CA ASP A 5 -14.91 -9.31 4.81
C ASP A 5 -13.58 -8.98 4.10
N LEU A 6 -12.48 -9.58 4.60
CA LEU A 6 -11.15 -9.40 4.02
C LEU A 6 -11.05 -9.87 2.57
N ARG A 7 -11.78 -10.91 2.16
CA ARG A 7 -11.72 -11.45 0.79
C ARG A 7 -12.36 -10.48 -0.19
N GLN A 8 -13.48 -9.87 0.17
CA GLN A 8 -14.09 -8.81 -0.63
C GLN A 8 -13.17 -7.58 -0.69
N ALA A 9 -12.52 -7.22 0.42
CA ALA A 9 -11.55 -6.13 0.42
C ALA A 9 -10.34 -6.42 -0.49
N GLU A 10 -9.85 -7.66 -0.52
CA GLU A 10 -8.80 -8.10 -1.44
C GLU A 10 -9.21 -8.01 -2.91
N VAL A 11 -10.46 -8.37 -3.24
CA VAL A 11 -11.01 -8.24 -4.60
C VAL A 11 -11.09 -6.77 -5.01
N GLU A 12 -11.59 -5.90 -4.13
CA GLU A 12 -11.62 -4.46 -4.38
C GLU A 12 -10.21 -3.88 -4.57
N ALA A 13 -9.27 -4.29 -3.71
CA ALA A 13 -7.88 -3.85 -3.79
C ALA A 13 -7.20 -4.28 -5.09
N LEU A 14 -7.42 -5.53 -5.53
CA LEU A 14 -6.93 -6.01 -6.81
C LEU A 14 -7.45 -5.16 -7.97
N ALA A 15 -8.76 -4.92 -8.03
CA ALA A 15 -9.36 -4.12 -9.09
C ALA A 15 -8.80 -2.68 -9.09
N ALA A 16 -8.64 -2.08 -7.92
CA ALA A 16 -8.07 -0.75 -7.77
C ALA A 16 -6.60 -0.69 -8.20
N VAL A 17 -5.80 -1.69 -7.83
CA VAL A 17 -4.39 -1.80 -8.26
C VAL A 17 -4.32 -1.99 -9.77
N GLN A 18 -5.13 -2.86 -10.37
CA GLN A 18 -5.15 -3.05 -11.82
C GLN A 18 -5.50 -1.76 -12.56
N ALA A 19 -6.52 -1.02 -12.10
CA ALA A 19 -6.88 0.28 -12.68
C ALA A 19 -5.75 1.32 -12.55
N ALA A 20 -5.07 1.35 -11.40
CA ALA A 20 -3.96 2.24 -11.13
C ALA A 20 -2.71 1.91 -11.97
N LEU A 21 -2.43 0.63 -12.19
CA LEU A 21 -1.34 0.17 -13.06
C LEU A 21 -1.65 0.44 -14.54
N ALA A 22 -2.93 0.44 -14.94
CA ALA A 22 -3.34 0.75 -16.30
C ALA A 22 -3.32 2.26 -16.61
N SER A 23 -3.35 3.13 -15.60
CA SER A 23 -3.42 4.58 -15.81
C SER A 23 -2.07 5.22 -16.17
N GLN A 24 -0.95 4.58 -15.80
CA GLN A 24 0.40 5.09 -16.06
C GLN A 24 1.43 3.94 -16.10
N SER A 25 2.45 4.06 -16.95
CA SER A 25 3.50 3.05 -17.10
C SER A 25 4.46 2.99 -15.90
N LYS A 26 4.64 4.13 -15.20
CA LYS A 26 5.42 4.25 -13.97
C LYS A 26 4.57 4.95 -12.91
N GLY A 27 4.32 4.28 -11.79
CA GLY A 27 3.56 4.83 -10.68
C GLY A 27 4.00 4.26 -9.33
N LEU A 28 3.97 5.10 -8.30
CA LEU A 28 4.18 4.70 -6.91
C LEU A 28 2.82 4.63 -6.22
N TRP A 29 2.39 3.43 -5.87
CA TRP A 29 1.05 3.15 -5.40
C TRP A 29 1.04 2.53 -4.01
N THR A 30 0.08 2.89 -3.17
CA THR A 30 -0.13 2.26 -1.85
C THR A 30 -1.39 1.43 -1.82
N VAL A 31 -1.31 0.32 -1.08
CA VAL A 31 -2.44 -0.53 -0.68
C VAL A 31 -2.42 -0.63 0.83
N GLU A 32 -3.48 -0.16 1.49
CA GLU A 32 -3.57 -0.15 2.95
C GLU A 32 -4.79 -0.94 3.46
N PHE A 33 -4.53 -1.96 4.28
CA PHE A 33 -5.51 -2.67 5.10
C PHE A 33 -5.15 -2.46 6.58
N ARG A 34 -5.80 -1.52 7.27
CA ARG A 34 -5.45 -1.17 8.66
C ARG A 34 -6.32 -1.90 9.69
N PHE A 35 -6.58 -3.20 9.46
CA PHE A 35 -7.29 -4.04 10.40
C PHE A 35 -6.37 -4.51 11.53
N GLU A 36 -6.91 -4.58 12.74
CA GLU A 36 -6.21 -5.14 13.89
C GLU A 36 -5.92 -6.63 13.68
N GLY A 37 -4.70 -7.08 14.03
CA GLY A 37 -4.29 -8.48 13.94
C GLY A 37 -4.10 -9.04 12.52
N LEU A 38 -4.21 -8.21 11.47
CA LEU A 38 -4.04 -8.66 10.09
C LEU A 38 -2.60 -9.13 9.82
N ARG A 39 -2.47 -10.36 9.32
CA ARG A 39 -1.20 -10.86 8.78
C ARG A 39 -1.05 -10.42 7.33
N ILE A 40 -0.05 -9.59 7.06
CA ILE A 40 0.15 -9.00 5.72
C ILE A 40 0.69 -10.01 4.71
N LEU A 41 1.56 -10.93 5.11
CA LEU A 41 2.20 -11.89 4.20
C LEU A 41 1.17 -12.67 3.34
N PRO A 42 0.12 -13.31 3.92
CA PRO A 42 -0.89 -14.00 3.10
C PRO A 42 -1.64 -13.08 2.13
N VAL A 43 -1.89 -11.82 2.51
CA VAL A 43 -2.56 -10.84 1.65
C VAL A 43 -1.66 -10.46 0.48
N ALA A 44 -0.38 -10.20 0.75
CA ALA A 44 0.61 -9.83 -0.26
C ALA A 44 0.85 -10.96 -1.29
N LEU A 45 0.96 -12.21 -0.83
CA LEU A 45 1.13 -13.38 -1.70
C LEU A 45 -0.08 -13.59 -2.62
N ARG A 46 -1.29 -13.40 -2.11
CA ARG A 46 -2.52 -13.49 -2.92
C ARG A 46 -2.64 -12.36 -3.93
N LEU A 47 -2.26 -11.14 -3.55
CA LEU A 47 -2.23 -10.02 -4.48
C LEU A 47 -1.22 -10.26 -5.60
N LEU A 48 0.00 -10.73 -5.26
CA LEU A 48 0.97 -11.16 -6.27
C LEU A 48 0.37 -12.22 -7.19
N ALA A 49 -0.19 -13.30 -6.63
CA ALA A 49 -0.79 -14.39 -7.40
C ALA A 49 -1.83 -13.91 -8.42
N ALA A 50 -2.67 -12.96 -8.00
CA ALA A 50 -3.74 -12.43 -8.83
C ALA A 50 -3.24 -11.48 -9.93
N LEU A 51 -2.07 -10.86 -9.73
CA LEU A 51 -1.43 -9.98 -10.72
C LEU A 51 -0.53 -10.75 -11.69
N THR A 52 0.06 -11.87 -11.28
CA THR A 52 0.99 -12.69 -12.09
C THR A 52 0.48 -13.01 -13.50
N PRO A 53 -0.81 -13.36 -13.75
CA PRO A 53 -1.27 -13.64 -15.11
C PRO A 53 -1.14 -12.46 -16.09
N GLN A 54 -1.21 -11.23 -15.58
CA GLN A 54 -1.07 -10.00 -16.37
C GLN A 54 0.34 -9.40 -16.26
N GLN A 55 1.09 -9.77 -15.22
CA GLN A 55 2.41 -9.25 -14.86
C GLN A 55 3.32 -10.45 -14.48
N PRO A 56 3.74 -11.28 -15.44
CA PRO A 56 4.48 -12.52 -15.15
C PRO A 56 5.85 -12.27 -14.49
N GLU A 57 6.44 -11.11 -14.76
CA GLU A 57 7.72 -10.66 -14.18
C GLU A 57 7.53 -9.90 -12.86
N ALA A 58 6.31 -9.87 -12.29
CA ALA A 58 6.06 -9.19 -11.03
C ALA A 58 6.88 -9.82 -9.90
N ARG A 59 7.49 -8.97 -9.08
CA ARG A 59 8.29 -9.38 -7.93
C ARG A 59 7.68 -8.87 -6.64
N LEU A 60 7.60 -9.71 -5.62
CA LEU A 60 7.23 -9.32 -4.26
C LEU A 60 8.48 -9.27 -3.39
N LEU A 61 8.74 -8.09 -2.86
CA LEU A 61 9.90 -7.77 -2.04
C LEU A 61 9.55 -7.75 -0.56
N PHE A 62 10.50 -8.21 0.24
CA PHE A 62 10.45 -8.17 1.69
C PHE A 62 11.64 -7.38 2.24
N PRO A 63 11.47 -6.69 3.38
CA PRO A 63 12.53 -5.86 3.97
C PRO A 63 13.75 -6.69 4.40
N ASP A 64 13.53 -7.94 4.85
CA ASP A 64 14.61 -8.79 5.35
C ASP A 64 14.58 -10.22 4.79
N ALA A 65 15.72 -10.91 4.95
CA ALA A 65 15.93 -12.27 4.47
C ALA A 65 15.05 -13.30 5.20
N GLY A 66 14.71 -13.06 6.47
CA GLY A 66 13.84 -13.93 7.26
C GLY A 66 12.40 -13.89 6.75
N ALA A 67 11.86 -12.70 6.51
CA ALA A 67 10.55 -12.53 5.88
C ALA A 67 10.51 -13.13 4.46
N THR A 68 11.58 -12.96 3.68
CA THR A 68 11.72 -13.59 2.35
C THR A 68 11.70 -15.11 2.44
N ALA A 69 12.49 -15.70 3.34
CA ALA A 69 12.56 -17.14 3.51
C ALA A 69 11.22 -17.72 3.99
N LEU A 70 10.54 -17.02 4.91
CA LEU A 70 9.21 -17.37 5.38
C LEU A 70 8.20 -17.39 4.23
N ALA A 71 8.21 -16.36 3.38
CA ALA A 71 7.34 -16.27 2.22
C ALA A 71 7.57 -17.40 1.22
N LYS A 72 8.84 -17.73 0.92
CA LYS A 72 9.20 -18.84 0.02
C LYS A 72 8.77 -20.21 0.56
N ARG A 73 8.85 -20.39 1.88
CA ARG A 73 8.35 -21.60 2.54
C ARG A 73 6.83 -21.72 2.44
N ASP A 74 6.12 -20.61 2.65
CA ASP A 74 4.65 -20.59 2.68
C ASP A 74 4.03 -20.59 1.26
N ALA A 75 4.78 -20.19 0.23
CA ALA A 75 4.36 -20.19 -1.18
C ALA A 75 5.49 -20.66 -2.12
N PRO A 76 5.81 -21.97 -2.14
CA PRO A 76 6.91 -22.51 -2.94
C PRO A 76 6.70 -22.33 -4.45
N ASP A 77 5.45 -22.40 -4.92
CA ASP A 77 5.10 -22.21 -6.34
C ASP A 77 5.38 -20.78 -6.84
N GLN A 78 5.45 -19.80 -5.92
CA GLN A 78 5.75 -18.40 -6.23
C GLN A 78 7.21 -18.03 -5.96
N ALA A 79 8.04 -18.95 -5.47
CA ALA A 79 9.35 -18.63 -4.89
C ALA A 79 10.29 -17.86 -5.82
N ALA A 80 10.16 -18.04 -7.15
CA ALA A 80 10.94 -17.29 -8.15
C ALA A 80 10.63 -15.78 -8.18
N GLN A 81 9.42 -15.38 -7.78
CA GLN A 81 8.96 -13.99 -7.73
C GLN A 81 9.21 -13.33 -6.36
N LEU A 82 9.69 -14.08 -5.35
CA LEU A 82 9.90 -13.60 -3.99
C LEU A 82 11.37 -13.26 -3.75
N LEU A 83 11.67 -12.00 -3.43
CA LEU A 83 13.04 -11.52 -3.23
C LEU A 83 13.16 -10.65 -1.97
N GLY A 84 14.37 -10.52 -1.43
CA GLY A 84 14.68 -9.47 -0.46
C GLY A 84 14.89 -8.13 -1.16
N LEU A 85 14.59 -7.02 -0.47
CA LEU A 85 14.82 -5.67 -0.96
C LEU A 85 16.30 -5.46 -1.36
N GLY A 86 17.23 -5.86 -0.49
CA GLY A 86 18.67 -5.79 -0.76
C GLY A 86 19.14 -6.64 -1.95
N ASP A 87 18.46 -7.75 -2.26
CA ASP A 87 18.79 -8.57 -3.44
C ASP A 87 18.48 -7.80 -4.73
N LEU A 88 17.32 -7.14 -4.79
CA LEU A 88 16.93 -6.35 -5.96
C LEU A 88 17.82 -5.13 -6.15
N LEU A 89 18.19 -4.44 -5.06
CA LEU A 89 19.12 -3.31 -5.11
C LEU A 89 20.49 -3.71 -5.69
N ARG A 90 21.02 -4.88 -5.31
CA ARG A 90 22.27 -5.41 -5.88
C ARG A 90 22.13 -5.70 -7.38
N LEU A 91 21.00 -6.26 -7.81
CA LEU A 91 20.73 -6.49 -9.23
C LEU A 91 20.66 -5.17 -10.01
N GLN A 92 19.99 -4.15 -9.46
CA GLN A 92 19.94 -2.82 -10.08
C GLN A 92 21.33 -2.20 -10.28
N GLN A 93 22.22 -2.36 -9.30
CA GLN A 93 23.59 -1.85 -9.40
C GLN A 93 24.41 -2.56 -10.47
N ALA A 94 24.19 -3.87 -10.66
CA ALA A 94 24.89 -4.66 -11.69
C ALA A 94 24.35 -4.39 -13.10
N ASP A 95 23.03 -4.29 -13.25
CA ASP A 95 22.34 -4.22 -14.55
C ASP A 95 22.00 -2.78 -14.99
N GLY A 96 22.28 -1.77 -14.15
CA GLY A 96 21.98 -0.37 -14.44
C GLY A 96 20.49 0.02 -14.31
N GLY A 97 19.74 -0.73 -13.51
CA GLY A 97 18.32 -0.52 -13.22
C GLY A 97 17.54 -1.82 -13.12
N SER A 98 16.23 -1.71 -12.88
CA SER A 98 15.30 -2.86 -12.97
C SER A 98 13.95 -2.40 -13.50
N GLU A 99 13.18 -3.32 -14.08
CA GLU A 99 11.89 -3.03 -14.72
C GLU A 99 10.79 -4.00 -14.23
N GLY A 100 9.56 -3.76 -14.68
CA GLY A 100 8.38 -4.58 -14.37
C GLY A 100 7.56 -4.05 -13.18
N LEU A 101 6.71 -4.90 -12.62
CA LEU A 101 5.93 -4.58 -11.42
C LEU A 101 6.69 -5.03 -10.17
N VAL A 102 6.83 -4.14 -9.20
CA VAL A 102 7.36 -4.48 -7.88
C VAL A 102 6.28 -4.27 -6.82
N LEU A 103 6.03 -5.28 -6.00
CA LEU A 103 5.25 -5.17 -4.78
C LEU A 103 6.21 -5.16 -3.59
N LEU A 104 5.98 -4.28 -2.61
CA LEU A 104 6.81 -4.16 -1.42
C LEU A 104 5.95 -4.40 -0.17
N ALA A 105 6.21 -5.50 0.53
CA ALA A 105 5.41 -5.91 1.68
C ALA A 105 5.89 -5.25 2.98
N ALA A 106 5.02 -4.43 3.56
CA ALA A 106 5.14 -3.83 4.89
C ALA A 106 6.52 -3.23 5.23
N PRO A 107 7.12 -2.41 4.36
CA PRO A 107 8.36 -1.72 4.70
C PRO A 107 8.14 -0.76 5.87
N THR A 108 9.20 -0.52 6.62
CA THR A 108 9.24 0.23 7.87
C THR A 108 10.12 1.48 7.71
N PRO A 109 10.18 2.37 8.72
CA PRO A 109 11.04 3.56 8.63
C PRO A 109 12.53 3.23 8.47
N ALA A 110 12.97 2.05 8.91
CA ALA A 110 14.33 1.58 8.71
C ALA A 110 14.67 1.32 7.23
N ASP A 111 13.65 1.02 6.42
CA ASP A 111 13.82 0.69 5.01
C ASP A 111 13.75 1.93 4.10
N TYR A 112 13.56 3.13 4.66
CA TYR A 112 13.31 4.37 3.88
C TYR A 112 14.35 4.59 2.78
N GLU A 113 15.64 4.56 3.12
CA GLU A 113 16.72 4.89 2.18
C GLU A 113 16.84 3.85 1.07
N GLU A 114 16.66 2.57 1.41
CA GLU A 114 16.68 1.47 0.44
C GLU A 114 15.49 1.55 -0.53
N VAL A 115 14.30 1.89 -0.02
CA VAL A 115 13.10 2.01 -0.83
C VAL A 115 13.16 3.25 -1.74
N GLU A 116 13.69 4.36 -1.25
CA GLU A 116 13.95 5.57 -2.04
C GLU A 116 14.95 5.27 -3.17
N SER A 117 16.05 4.59 -2.86
CA SER A 117 17.07 4.17 -3.85
C SER A 117 16.49 3.23 -4.92
N LEU A 118 15.66 2.27 -4.49
CA LEU A 118 14.95 1.34 -5.39
C LEU A 118 14.07 2.12 -6.38
N CYS A 119 13.26 3.05 -5.88
CA CYS A 119 12.32 3.83 -6.70
C CYS A 119 13.05 4.74 -7.71
N ALA A 120 14.21 5.28 -7.33
CA ALA A 120 15.03 6.11 -8.21
C ALA A 120 15.54 5.34 -9.43
N GLN A 121 15.91 4.07 -9.26
CA GLN A 121 16.52 3.25 -10.31
C GLN A 121 15.53 2.30 -11.04
N HIS A 122 14.32 2.14 -10.51
CA HIS A 122 13.30 1.27 -11.09
C HIS A 122 12.52 1.97 -12.22
N ARG A 123 12.35 1.27 -13.35
CA ARG A 123 11.66 1.74 -14.57
C ARG A 123 10.29 1.08 -14.75
N GLY A 124 9.59 0.87 -13.65
CA GLY A 124 8.26 0.28 -13.62
C GLY A 124 7.44 0.81 -12.46
N SER A 125 6.27 0.22 -12.25
CA SER A 125 5.38 0.62 -11.15
C SER A 125 5.71 -0.13 -9.86
N LEU A 126 5.59 0.57 -8.73
CA LEU A 126 5.72 0.00 -7.40
C LEU A 126 4.41 0.05 -6.65
N VAL A 127 4.09 -1.03 -5.93
CA VAL A 127 2.94 -1.13 -5.04
C VAL A 127 3.41 -1.45 -3.63
N MET A 128 3.33 -0.48 -2.72
CA MET A 128 3.65 -0.66 -1.31
C MET A 128 2.42 -1.15 -0.55
N ILE A 129 2.51 -2.36 0.00
CA ILE A 129 1.41 -3.01 0.73
C ILE A 129 1.64 -2.79 2.22
N ASN A 130 0.75 -2.07 2.88
CA ASN A 130 0.77 -1.83 4.32
C ASN A 130 2.05 -1.17 4.88
N GLY A 131 2.90 -0.63 4.02
CA GLY A 131 4.13 0.04 4.44
C GLY A 131 3.90 1.31 5.26
N ARG A 132 4.95 1.67 6.02
CA ARG A 132 5.08 2.91 6.79
C ARG A 132 6.54 3.31 6.78
N LEU A 133 6.91 4.17 5.84
CA LEU A 133 8.29 4.67 5.70
C LEU A 133 8.58 5.87 6.61
N GLU A 134 7.58 6.34 7.36
CA GLU A 134 7.74 7.40 8.34
C GLU A 134 7.56 6.88 9.75
N ASP A 135 8.41 7.37 10.65
CA ASP A 135 8.22 7.19 12.07
C ASP A 135 7.32 8.31 12.63
N ALA A 136 6.16 7.92 13.16
CA ALA A 136 5.25 8.84 13.84
C ALA A 136 5.86 9.43 15.13
N ALA A 137 6.84 8.76 15.75
CA ALA A 137 7.51 9.19 16.98
C ALA A 137 8.57 10.29 16.74
N ILE A 138 9.11 10.43 15.52
CA ILE A 138 10.15 11.40 15.16
C ILE A 138 9.53 12.66 14.50
N GLY A 139 8.23 12.91 14.77
CA GLY A 139 7.38 13.91 14.12
C GLY A 139 7.62 15.39 14.48
N ILE A 140 8.81 15.77 14.96
CA ILE A 140 9.13 17.16 15.37
C ILE A 140 10.46 17.69 14.80
N GLY A 141 11.02 17.07 13.75
CA GLY A 141 12.24 17.52 13.09
C GLY A 141 12.04 18.00 11.64
N THR A 142 12.89 18.92 11.17
CA THR A 142 12.92 19.44 9.78
C THR A 142 13.03 18.31 8.74
N VAL A 143 13.81 17.27 9.05
CA VAL A 143 14.04 16.09 8.20
C VAL A 143 12.74 15.32 7.91
N ALA A 144 11.86 15.13 8.91
CA ALA A 144 10.59 14.45 8.70
C ALA A 144 9.64 15.27 7.79
N ARG A 145 9.70 16.59 7.88
CA ARG A 145 8.91 17.48 7.01
C ARG A 145 9.44 17.49 5.57
N GLU A 146 10.75 17.40 5.39
CA GLU A 146 11.39 17.32 4.08
C GLU A 146 11.07 15.99 3.38
N ARG A 147 11.13 14.87 4.09
CA ARG A 147 10.74 13.55 3.55
C ARG A 147 9.29 13.50 3.06
N ARG A 148 8.35 14.11 3.80
CA ARG A 148 6.94 14.25 3.35
C ARG A 148 6.76 15.10 2.11
N LYS A 149 7.59 16.14 1.95
CA LYS A 149 7.51 17.04 0.80
C LYS A 149 8.26 16.52 -0.42
N GLY A 150 9.13 15.52 -0.23
CA GLY A 150 9.88 14.84 -1.29
C GLY A 150 9.26 13.49 -1.65
N PHE A 151 10.06 12.43 -1.53
CA PHE A 151 9.76 11.07 -1.97
C PHE A 151 8.37 10.55 -1.57
N LEU A 152 7.89 10.85 -0.36
CA LEU A 152 6.61 10.31 0.10
C LEU A 152 5.39 10.99 -0.53
N ALA A 153 5.53 12.22 -1.02
CA ALA A 153 4.47 12.91 -1.75
C ALA A 153 4.21 12.30 -3.13
N GLU A 154 5.17 11.53 -3.68
CA GLU A 154 5.04 10.87 -4.98
C GLU A 154 4.10 9.65 -4.93
N TRP A 155 3.85 9.11 -3.73
CA TRP A 155 3.02 7.93 -3.54
C TRP A 155 1.54 8.28 -3.57
N GLN A 156 0.80 7.56 -4.42
CA GLN A 156 -0.65 7.70 -4.58
C GLN A 156 -1.37 6.49 -3.99
N SER A 157 -2.59 6.68 -3.48
CA SER A 157 -3.36 5.54 -2.94
C SER A 157 -4.10 4.83 -4.05
N ALA A 158 -3.75 3.56 -4.31
CA ALA A 158 -4.56 2.69 -5.15
C ALA A 158 -5.75 2.18 -4.33
N TYR A 159 -5.49 1.63 -3.15
CA TYR A 159 -6.52 1.13 -2.24
C TYR A 159 -6.21 1.49 -0.79
N GLY A 160 -7.27 1.78 -0.03
CA GLY A 160 -7.17 1.98 1.41
C GLY A 160 -8.46 1.55 2.09
N LEU A 161 -8.36 0.74 3.12
CA LEU A 161 -9.46 0.43 4.01
C LEU A 161 -8.97 0.54 5.46
N ILE A 162 -9.42 1.61 6.11
CA ILE A 162 -8.80 2.13 7.32
C ILE A 162 -9.91 2.38 8.35
N PRO A 163 -10.17 1.42 9.26
CA PRO A 163 -11.06 1.63 10.39
C PRO A 163 -10.56 2.79 11.27
N THR A 164 -11.48 3.59 11.78
CA THR A 164 -11.24 4.63 12.79
C THR A 164 -12.12 4.35 14.02
N ALA A 165 -11.99 5.16 15.08
CA ALA A 165 -12.83 4.99 16.26
C ALA A 165 -14.31 5.29 15.95
N GLU A 166 -14.54 6.28 15.09
CA GLU A 166 -15.86 6.83 14.75
C GLU A 166 -16.43 6.25 13.45
N GLY A 167 -15.65 5.45 12.70
CA GLY A 167 -15.98 5.13 11.33
C GLY A 167 -14.94 4.30 10.58
N ALA A 168 -14.87 4.51 9.27
CA ALA A 168 -13.85 3.95 8.39
C ALA A 168 -13.63 4.86 7.18
N LEU A 169 -12.39 4.92 6.71
CA LEU A 169 -12.05 5.46 5.40
C LEU A 169 -11.89 4.32 4.39
N ARG A 170 -12.45 4.51 3.21
CA ARG A 170 -12.25 3.62 2.06
C ARG A 170 -11.76 4.41 0.86
N ARG A 171 -10.79 3.88 0.13
CA ARG A 171 -10.31 4.39 -1.15
C ARG A 171 -10.16 3.23 -2.12
N ALA A 172 -10.67 3.37 -3.33
CA ALA A 172 -10.53 2.38 -4.40
C ALA A 172 -10.39 3.10 -5.75
N TYR A 173 -9.19 3.09 -6.33
CA TYR A 173 -8.87 3.80 -7.57
C TYR A 173 -9.75 3.28 -8.72
N PRO A 174 -10.29 4.15 -9.59
CA PRO A 174 -10.07 5.61 -9.69
C PRO A 174 -10.96 6.47 -8.78
N GLY A 175 -11.87 5.87 -7.99
CA GLY A 175 -12.80 6.61 -7.14
C GLY A 175 -12.13 7.35 -5.98
N ASP A 176 -12.83 8.35 -5.46
CA ASP A 176 -12.38 9.22 -4.36
C ASP A 176 -12.27 8.49 -3.02
N TRP A 177 -11.67 9.17 -2.03
CA TRP A 177 -11.76 8.73 -0.64
C TRP A 177 -13.21 8.86 -0.18
N GLN A 178 -13.69 7.85 0.53
CA GLN A 178 -15.04 7.79 1.07
C GLN A 178 -14.96 7.65 2.58
N LEU A 179 -15.71 8.50 3.29
CA LEU A 179 -15.86 8.44 4.74
C LEU A 179 -17.16 7.72 5.10
N TYR A 180 -17.04 6.76 6.01
CA TYR A 180 -18.16 6.03 6.56
C TYR A 180 -18.23 6.25 8.07
N ARG A 181 -19.41 6.59 8.58
CA ARG A 181 -19.69 6.64 10.02
C ARG A 181 -20.03 5.24 10.53
N ARG A 182 -19.60 4.94 11.76
CA ARG A 182 -19.99 3.73 12.48
C ARG A 182 -21.27 3.99 13.27
N ASP A 183 -22.35 3.33 12.87
CA ASP A 183 -23.63 3.29 13.56
C ASP A 183 -23.80 1.93 14.27
N PRO A 184 -24.76 1.77 15.21
CA PRO A 184 -24.99 0.51 15.91
C PRO A 184 -25.31 -0.69 15.00
N ASP A 185 -25.92 -0.44 13.84
CA ASP A 185 -26.33 -1.45 12.86
C ASP A 185 -25.33 -1.63 11.71
N GLY A 186 -24.21 -0.89 11.69
CA GLY A 186 -23.17 -1.02 10.69
C GLY A 186 -22.60 0.32 10.24
N TYR A 187 -22.02 0.34 9.04
CA TYR A 187 -21.36 1.52 8.49
C TYR A 187 -22.24 2.24 7.47
N ARG A 188 -22.35 3.57 7.60
CA ARG A 188 -23.11 4.41 6.68
C ARG A 188 -22.20 5.40 5.96
N SER A 189 -22.39 5.55 4.65
CA SER A 189 -21.61 6.53 3.86
C SER A 189 -21.97 7.95 4.29
N VAL A 190 -20.95 8.79 4.44
CA VAL A 190 -21.10 10.20 4.84
C VAL A 190 -20.85 11.10 3.63
N CYS A 191 -19.61 11.15 3.14
CA CYS A 191 -19.20 12.00 2.03
C CYS A 191 -17.94 11.43 1.35
N SER A 192 -17.48 12.12 0.31
CA SER A 192 -16.24 11.81 -0.40
C SER A 192 -15.25 12.97 -0.40
N PHE A 193 -13.96 12.65 -0.54
CA PHE A 193 -12.86 13.60 -0.63
C PHE A 193 -11.91 13.19 -1.76
N GLU A 194 -11.47 14.14 -2.57
CA GLU A 194 -10.48 13.88 -3.63
C GLU A 194 -9.15 13.40 -3.03
N GLN A 195 -8.76 13.97 -1.90
CA GLN A 195 -7.54 13.62 -1.15
C GLN A 195 -7.89 12.98 0.18
N ARG A 196 -6.94 12.20 0.74
CA ARG A 196 -7.14 11.57 2.05
C ARG A 196 -7.40 12.66 3.10
N PRO A 197 -8.56 12.67 3.77
CA PRO A 197 -8.85 13.67 4.78
C PRO A 197 -7.98 13.42 6.02
N ASP A 198 -7.48 14.49 6.62
CA ASP A 198 -6.89 14.44 7.97
C ASP A 198 -7.97 14.18 9.03
N ARG A 199 -7.56 14.04 10.30
CA ARG A 199 -8.48 13.73 11.38
C ARG A 199 -9.48 14.85 11.64
N GLU A 200 -9.07 16.11 11.49
CA GLU A 200 -9.92 17.26 11.74
C GLU A 200 -11.07 17.29 10.74
N LYS A 201 -10.76 17.19 9.44
CA LYS A 201 -11.76 17.10 8.36
C LYS A 201 -12.70 15.90 8.49
N GLN A 202 -12.19 14.76 9.00
CA GLN A 202 -13.03 13.59 9.27
C GLN A 202 -14.05 13.88 10.37
N LEU A 203 -13.62 14.50 11.47
CA LEU A 203 -14.50 14.82 12.59
C LEU A 203 -15.56 15.87 12.20
N GLU A 204 -15.16 16.92 11.50
CA GLU A 204 -16.08 17.95 10.98
C GLU A 204 -17.20 17.33 10.12
N ALA A 205 -16.82 16.49 9.15
CA ALA A 205 -17.80 15.82 8.28
C ALA A 205 -18.75 14.87 9.04
N LEU A 206 -18.26 14.23 10.12
CA LEU A 206 -19.09 13.36 10.96
C LEU A 206 -20.06 14.17 11.82
N GLU A 207 -19.63 15.31 12.36
CA GLU A 207 -20.48 16.22 13.13
C GLU A 207 -21.58 16.83 12.26
N GLU A 208 -21.25 17.26 11.04
CA GLU A 208 -22.23 17.78 10.08
C GLU A 208 -23.28 16.72 9.71
N ALA A 209 -22.87 15.47 9.52
CA ALA A 209 -23.78 14.37 9.19
C ALA A 209 -24.60 13.85 10.39
N ALA A 210 -24.31 14.31 11.61
CA ALA A 210 -25.06 13.98 12.82
C ALA A 210 -26.11 15.04 13.18
N ARG A 211 -26.11 16.19 12.51
CA ARG A 211 -27.13 17.23 12.62
C ARG A 211 -28.34 16.91 11.73
#